data_AF-A0A952B9R0-F1
#
_entry.id   AF-A0A952B9R0-F1
#
_cell.length_a   1.000
_cell.length_b   1.000
_cell.length_c   1.000
_cell.angle_alpha   90.00
_cell.angle_beta   90.00
_cell.angle_gamma   90.00
#
_symmetry.space_group_name_H-M   'P 1'
#
loop_
_entity.id
_entity.type
_entity.pdbx_description
1 polymer ?
#
loop_
_entity_poly.entity_id
_entity_poly.type
_entity_poly.pdbx_seq_one_letter_code
_entity_poly.pdbx_strand_id
1 'polypeptide(L)'
;MNINHPEGESMKVGFDAGIKLEFHGAKVTSDGGLLAYRDLDDALGLFDSVSEFFTDKRTGRNIQHVIPTLLRQPVYSRLAGYEDVNDAERLSVDPVIRVITGKKDNGKHAASANTI
;
A
#
# COMPACT_ATOMS: atom_id res chain seq x y z
N MET A 1 -5.06 -12.54 19.46
CA MET A 1 -4.03 -11.48 19.44
C MET A 1 -3.81 -11.01 20.87
N ASN A 2 -2.66 -11.32 21.47
CA ASN A 2 -2.21 -10.64 22.68
C ASN A 2 -1.48 -9.39 22.24
N ILE A 3 -2.16 -8.24 22.29
CA ILE A 3 -1.54 -6.95 22.03
C ILE A 3 -0.90 -6.50 23.35
N ASN A 4 0.23 -7.12 23.69
CA ASN A 4 1.06 -6.65 24.79
C ASN A 4 1.80 -5.40 24.30
N HIS A 5 1.12 -4.25 24.30
CA HIS A 5 1.81 -2.96 24.20
C HIS A 5 2.21 -2.58 25.62
N PRO A 6 3.50 -2.58 25.99
CA PRO A 6 3.91 -2.05 27.28
C PRO A 6 3.49 -0.58 27.36
N GLU A 7 2.68 -0.23 28.37
CA GLU A 7 2.22 1.14 28.57
C GLU A 7 3.43 2.10 28.59
N GLY A 8 3.47 3.04 27.65
CA GLY A 8 4.49 4.09 27.59
C GLY A 8 5.56 3.92 26.50
N GLU A 9 5.57 2.85 25.71
CA GLU A 9 6.50 2.75 24.58
C GLU A 9 5.99 3.55 23.37
N SER A 10 6.73 4.59 22.98
CA SER A 10 6.41 5.40 21.81
C SER A 10 6.66 4.58 20.53
N MET A 11 5.63 4.35 19.74
CA MET A 11 5.74 3.71 18.43
C MET A 11 6.66 4.51 17.51
N LYS A 12 7.68 3.85 16.95
CA LYS A 12 8.61 4.47 16.00
C LYS A 12 8.12 4.23 14.58
N VAL A 13 7.68 5.30 13.92
CA VAL A 13 7.40 5.29 12.48
C VAL A 13 8.71 5.42 11.71
N GLY A 14 8.94 4.49 10.78
CA GLY A 14 10.13 4.48 9.94
C GLY A 14 9.90 5.25 8.65
N PHE A 15 10.41 6.48 8.57
CA PHE A 15 10.36 7.25 7.33
C PHE A 15 11.34 6.66 6.31
N ASP A 16 10.89 6.37 5.10
CA ASP A 16 11.76 5.87 4.04
C ASP A 16 12.59 7.03 3.46
N ALA A 17 13.86 7.09 3.85
CA ALA A 17 14.82 8.11 3.38
C ALA A 17 15.10 8.04 1.87
N GLY A 18 14.70 6.96 1.20
CA GLY A 18 14.75 6.83 -0.26
C GLY A 18 13.65 7.60 -0.98
N ILE A 19 12.59 8.02 -0.28
CA ILE A 19 11.50 8.80 -0.87
C ILE A 19 11.89 10.27 -0.95
N LYS A 20 11.84 10.84 -2.17
CA LYS A 20 12.09 12.25 -2.43
C LYS A 20 10.85 12.92 -2.99
N LEU A 21 10.54 14.10 -2.47
CA LEU A 21 9.49 14.96 -3.00
C LEU A 21 10.11 15.93 -4.00
N GLU A 22 9.87 15.66 -5.29
CA GLU A 22 10.42 16.44 -6.40
C GLU A 22 9.30 16.84 -7.36
N PHE A 23 9.27 18.11 -7.77
CA PHE A 23 8.29 18.60 -8.73
C PHE A 23 8.77 18.37 -10.17
N HIS A 24 8.14 17.43 -10.87
CA HIS A 24 8.48 17.08 -12.26
C HIS A 24 7.42 17.49 -13.29
N GLY A 25 6.42 18.31 -12.90
CA GLY A 25 5.33 18.78 -13.76
C GLY A 25 4.32 17.70 -14.17
N ALA A 26 4.76 16.59 -14.76
CA ALA A 26 3.88 15.53 -15.31
C ALA A 26 3.66 14.33 -14.37
N LYS A 27 4.52 14.14 -13.36
CA LYS A 27 4.38 13.08 -12.34
C LYS A 27 4.04 13.71 -11.00
N VAL A 28 2.75 13.97 -10.80
CA VAL A 28 2.19 14.62 -9.60
C VAL A 28 1.12 13.72 -9.00
N THR A 29 0.99 13.76 -7.69
CA THR A 29 0.00 13.01 -6.91
C THR A 29 -0.60 13.92 -5.84
N SER A 30 -1.91 13.78 -5.60
CA SER A 30 -2.61 14.40 -4.47
C SER A 30 -2.50 13.58 -3.19
N ASP A 31 -2.06 12.33 -3.30
CA ASP A 31 -2.26 11.32 -2.26
C ASP A 31 -1.03 11.14 -1.36
N GLY A 32 -0.09 12.10 -1.39
CA GLY A 32 1.17 12.03 -0.64
C GLY A 32 1.02 11.81 0.87
N GLY A 33 -0.12 12.21 1.45
CA GLY A 33 -0.44 11.92 2.86
C GLY A 33 -0.47 10.43 3.19
N LEU A 34 -0.75 9.56 2.21
CA LEU A 34 -0.77 8.10 2.39
C LEU A 34 0.59 7.51 2.80
N LEU A 35 1.70 8.21 2.55
CA LEU A 35 3.02 7.78 3.01
C LEU A 35 3.10 7.67 4.54
N ALA A 36 2.47 8.61 5.27
CA ALA A 36 2.42 8.55 6.72
C ALA A 36 1.56 7.37 7.23
N TYR A 37 0.47 7.06 6.51
CA TYR A 37 -0.36 5.89 6.83
C TYR A 37 0.38 4.59 6.57
N ARG A 38 1.22 4.52 5.53
CA ARG A 38 2.10 3.39 5.26
C ARG A 38 3.15 3.21 6.36
N ASP A 39 3.81 4.28 6.80
CA ASP A 39 4.76 4.21 7.92
C ASP A 39 4.09 3.72 9.21
N LEU A 40 2.85 4.15 9.45
CA LEU A 40 2.03 3.74 10.59
C LEU A 40 1.63 2.26 10.51
N ASP A 41 1.13 1.82 9.36
CA ASP A 41 0.83 0.42 9.07
C ASP A 41 2.05 -0.48 9.27
N ASP A 42 3.21 -0.11 8.69
CA ASP A 42 4.45 -0.88 8.82
C ASP A 42 4.89 -0.97 10.29
N ALA A 43 4.76 0.11 11.06
CA ALA A 43 5.10 0.10 12.50
C ALA A 43 4.16 -0.79 13.33
N LEU A 44 2.90 -0.94 12.89
CA LEU A 44 1.90 -1.81 13.52
C LEU A 44 1.89 -3.24 12.96
N GLY A 45 2.54 -3.48 11.82
CA GLY A 45 2.54 -4.75 11.12
C GLY A 45 1.16 -5.20 10.63
N LEU A 46 0.24 -4.28 10.30
CA LEU A 46 -1.16 -4.64 10.00
C LEU A 46 -1.25 -5.50 8.75
N PHE A 47 -0.70 -5.05 7.62
CA PHE A 47 -0.74 -5.84 6.38
C PHE A 47 0.22 -7.02 6.38
N ASP A 48 1.28 -7.00 7.19
CA ASP A 48 2.14 -8.18 7.35
C ASP A 48 1.40 -9.32 8.05
N SER A 49 0.57 -9.00 9.06
CA SER A 49 -0.26 -9.97 9.78
C SER A 49 -1.29 -10.67 8.91
N VAL A 50 -1.67 -10.10 7.76
CA VAL A 50 -2.61 -10.71 6.80
C VAL A 50 -2.14 -12.10 6.38
N SER A 51 -0.82 -12.30 6.22
CA SER A 51 -0.26 -13.58 5.78
C SER A 51 -0.49 -14.70 6.80
N GLU A 52 -0.76 -14.38 8.07
CA GLU A 52 -1.10 -15.35 9.10
C GLU A 52 -2.53 -15.87 8.97
N PHE A 53 -3.43 -15.06 8.39
CA PHE A 53 -4.86 -15.35 8.29
C PHE A 53 -5.30 -15.74 6.87
N PHE A 54 -4.55 -15.33 5.84
CA PHE A 54 -4.87 -15.57 4.45
C PHE A 54 -3.91 -16.57 3.80
N THR A 55 -4.45 -17.71 3.37
CA THR A 55 -3.74 -18.64 2.48
C THR A 55 -4.07 -18.31 1.03
N ASP A 56 -3.06 -17.89 0.25
CA ASP A 56 -3.21 -17.68 -1.18
C ASP A 56 -3.32 -19.02 -1.92
N LYS A 57 -4.51 -19.31 -2.47
CA LYS A 57 -4.77 -20.54 -3.22
C LYS A 57 -4.41 -20.43 -4.71
N ARG A 58 -4.04 -19.24 -5.17
CA ARG A 58 -3.63 -19.01 -6.56
C ARG A 58 -2.27 -19.67 -6.79
N THR A 59 -2.00 -20.09 -8.01
CA THR A 59 -0.75 -20.78 -8.36
C THR A 59 -0.20 -20.29 -9.69
N GLY A 60 1.11 -20.51 -9.89
CA GLY A 60 1.79 -20.23 -11.14
C GLY A 60 1.83 -18.75 -11.53
N ARG A 61 1.74 -18.47 -12.83
CA ARG A 61 1.88 -17.11 -13.41
C ARG A 61 0.70 -16.18 -13.10
N ASN A 62 -0.34 -16.68 -12.43
CA ASN A 62 -1.52 -15.89 -12.07
C ASN A 62 -1.30 -14.99 -10.83
N ILE A 63 -0.18 -15.17 -10.12
CA ILE A 63 0.18 -14.31 -8.97
C ILE A 63 1.06 -13.16 -9.47
N GLN A 64 0.43 -12.04 -9.80
CA GLN A 64 1.13 -10.78 -10.10
C GLN A 64 1.35 -9.92 -8.84
N HIS A 65 0.49 -10.09 -7.83
CA HIS A 65 0.50 -9.37 -6.56
C HIS A 65 0.22 -10.35 -5.42
N VAL A 66 1.02 -10.27 -4.36
CA VAL A 66 0.77 -11.01 -3.12
C VAL A 66 -0.46 -10.45 -2.40
N ILE A 67 -1.12 -11.27 -1.56
CA ILE A 67 -2.35 -10.89 -0.87
C ILE A 67 -2.20 -9.58 -0.06
N PRO A 68 -1.13 -9.34 0.72
CA PRO A 68 -0.96 -8.07 1.42
C PRO A 68 -0.98 -6.83 0.48
N THR A 69 -0.32 -6.91 -0.67
CA THR A 69 -0.33 -5.85 -1.69
C THR A 69 -1.73 -5.64 -2.26
N LEU A 70 -2.49 -6.71 -2.48
CA LEU A 70 -3.87 -6.62 -2.99
C LEU A 70 -4.84 -6.02 -1.97
N LEU A 71 -4.59 -6.17 -0.68
CA LEU A 71 -5.40 -5.56 0.37
C LEU A 71 -4.99 -4.11 0.66
N ARG A 72 -3.69 -3.81 0.61
CA ARG A 72 -3.15 -2.46 0.79
C ARG A 72 -3.82 -1.45 -0.12
N GLN A 73 -3.95 -1.79 -1.40
CA GLN A 73 -4.50 -0.87 -2.38
C GLN A 73 -5.94 -0.42 -2.10
N PRO A 74 -6.96 -1.30 -2.04
CA PRO A 74 -8.34 -0.88 -1.80
C PRO A 74 -8.52 -0.21 -0.43
N VAL A 75 -7.75 -0.60 0.58
CA VAL A 75 -7.79 0.05 1.90
C VAL A 75 -7.24 1.47 1.82
N TYR A 76 -6.07 1.68 1.20
CA TYR A 76 -5.52 3.02 1.02
C TYR A 76 -6.34 3.88 0.05
N SER A 77 -6.91 3.30 -1.00
CA SER A 77 -7.85 3.97 -1.90
C SER A 77 -9.06 4.50 -1.12
N ARG A 78 -9.66 3.69 -0.25
CA ARG A 78 -10.78 4.13 0.60
C ARG A 78 -10.35 5.21 1.59
N LEU A 79 -9.17 5.10 2.20
CA LEU A 79 -8.62 6.15 3.06
C LEU A 79 -8.40 7.48 2.32
N ALA A 80 -8.09 7.42 1.02
CA ALA A 80 -7.97 8.59 0.16
C ALA A 80 -9.31 9.08 -0.44
N GLY A 81 -10.44 8.43 -0.11
CA GLY A 81 -11.77 8.81 -0.59
C GLY A 81 -12.21 8.14 -1.90
N TYR A 82 -11.46 7.16 -2.39
CA TYR A 82 -11.78 6.38 -3.60
C TYR A 82 -12.51 5.08 -3.22
N GLU A 83 -13.82 5.15 -3.00
CA GLU A 83 -14.60 4.03 -2.46
C GLU A 83 -15.14 3.05 -3.50
N ASP A 84 -15.39 3.51 -4.72
CA ASP A 84 -16.15 2.82 -5.76
C ASP A 84 -15.28 2.04 -6.78
N VAL A 85 -13.97 2.04 -6.59
CA VAL A 85 -12.98 1.29 -7.39
C VAL A 85 -12.87 1.73 -8.86
N ASN A 86 -13.67 2.70 -9.33
CA ASN A 86 -13.62 3.15 -10.73
C ASN A 86 -12.29 3.84 -11.08
N ASP A 87 -11.63 4.40 -10.09
CA ASP A 87 -10.33 5.05 -10.18
C ASP A 87 -9.16 4.07 -10.12
N ALA A 88 -9.39 2.78 -9.85
CA ALA A 88 -8.32 1.83 -9.55
C ALA A 88 -7.29 1.68 -10.69
N GLU A 89 -7.72 1.77 -11.95
CA GLU A 89 -6.82 1.76 -13.10
C GLU A 89 -5.95 3.03 -13.15
N ARG A 90 -6.56 4.20 -12.93
CA ARG A 90 -5.85 5.49 -12.85
C ARG A 90 -4.87 5.52 -11.68
N LEU A 91 -5.29 5.02 -10.52
CA LEU A 91 -4.47 4.95 -9.31
C LEU A 91 -3.34 3.93 -9.42
N SER A 92 -3.47 2.92 -10.28
CA SER A 92 -2.43 1.90 -10.46
C SER A 92 -1.09 2.50 -10.96
N VAL A 93 -1.13 3.63 -11.65
CA VAL A 93 0.05 4.36 -12.13
C VAL A 93 0.48 5.51 -11.22
N ASP A 94 -0.33 5.86 -10.21
CA ASP A 94 0.00 6.92 -9.27
C ASP A 94 1.31 6.58 -8.52
N PRO A 95 2.27 7.53 -8.42
CA PRO A 95 3.56 7.27 -7.80
C PRO A 95 3.45 6.92 -6.31
N VAL A 96 2.54 7.53 -5.54
CA VAL A 96 2.38 7.24 -4.12
C VAL A 96 1.64 5.91 -3.93
N ILE A 97 0.59 5.63 -4.69
CA ILE A 97 -0.14 4.35 -4.62
C ILE A 97 0.81 3.17 -4.90
N ARG A 98 1.74 3.30 -5.86
CA ARG A 98 2.77 2.28 -6.14
C ARG A 98 3.72 2.06 -4.97
N VAL A 99 4.15 3.14 -4.31
CA VAL A 99 5.05 3.07 -3.15
C VAL A 99 4.35 2.37 -1.97
N ILE A 100 3.15 2.80 -1.60
CA ILE A 100 2.46 2.30 -0.40
C ILE A 100 1.95 0.86 -0.55
N THR A 101 1.78 0.36 -1.78
CA THR A 101 1.38 -1.03 -2.03
C THR A 101 2.56 -2.01 -2.00
N GLY A 102 3.77 -1.52 -1.73
CA GLY A 102 4.97 -2.34 -1.51
C GLY A 102 5.70 -2.73 -2.80
N LYS A 103 5.41 -2.09 -3.95
CA LYS A 103 6.17 -2.30 -5.17
C LYS A 103 7.40 -1.41 -5.19
N LYS A 104 8.55 -1.97 -4.80
CA LYS A 104 9.89 -1.34 -4.95
C LYS A 104 10.40 -1.29 -6.39
N ASP A 105 9.69 -1.90 -7.33
CA ASP A 105 10.06 -1.94 -8.74
C ASP A 105 9.41 -0.77 -9.51
N ASN A 106 10.22 0.20 -9.90
CA ASN A 106 9.81 1.49 -10.49
C ASN A 106 9.02 1.37 -11.82
N GLY A 107 8.94 0.18 -12.41
CA GLY A 107 8.30 -0.06 -13.71
C GLY A 107 6.92 -0.73 -13.68
N LYS A 108 6.41 -1.18 -12.52
CA LYS A 108 5.16 -1.96 -12.44
C LYS A 108 4.02 -1.17 -11.80
N HIS A 109 2.82 -1.28 -12.35
CA HIS A 109 1.60 -0.68 -11.80
C HIS A 109 1.26 -1.29 -10.43
N ALA A 110 0.57 -0.56 -9.56
CA ALA A 110 -0.14 -1.17 -8.44
C ALA A 110 -1.20 -2.15 -8.97
N ALA A 111 -1.92 -2.85 -8.09
CA ALA A 111 -3.06 -3.62 -8.58
C ALA A 111 -4.05 -2.67 -9.29
N SER A 112 -4.93 -3.19 -10.11
CA SER A 112 -6.00 -2.37 -10.69
C SER A 112 -7.32 -3.09 -10.54
N ALA A 113 -8.39 -2.49 -11.07
CA ALA A 113 -9.66 -3.18 -11.14
C ALA A 113 -9.49 -4.46 -11.97
N ASN A 114 -10.26 -5.49 -11.65
CA ASN A 114 -10.32 -6.67 -12.51
C ASN A 114 -10.81 -6.25 -13.90
N THR A 115 -10.11 -6.71 -14.94
CA THR A 115 -10.62 -6.64 -16.31
C THR A 115 -11.83 -7.57 -16.42
N ILE A 116 -12.99 -7.04 -16.81
CA ILE A 116 -14.15 -7.84 -17.24
C ILE A 116 -13.90 -8.35 -18.65
#